data_AF-A0A9D6KNY3-F1
#
_entry.id   AF-A0A9D6KNY3-F1
#
_cell.length_a   1.000
_cell.length_b   1.000
_cell.length_c   1.000
_cell.angle_alpha   90.00
_cell.angle_beta   90.00
_cell.angle_gamma   90.00
#
_symmetry.space_group_name_H-M   'P 1'
#
loop_
_entity.id
_entity.type
_entity.pdbx_description
1 polymer ?
#
loop_
_entity_poly.entity_id
_entity_poly.type
_entity_poly.pdbx_seq_one_letter_code
_entity_poly.pdbx_strand_id
1 'polypeptide(L)' 'MELLMWFSKPENTKPLGLVIFFVTFIGIVIYVYGSKKRSDQLESYRNIPFIDDEEDTKDKQ' A
#
# COMPACT_ATOMS: atom_id res chain seq x y z
N MET A 1 16.04 25.06 16.52
CA MET A 1 16.25 26.02 15.41
C MET A 1 17.19 25.47 14.33
N GLU A 2 18.26 24.73 14.69
CA GLU A 2 19.17 24.15 13.69
C GLU A 2 18.52 23.18 12.70
N LEU A 3 17.57 22.38 13.18
CA LEU A 3 16.86 21.40 12.34
C LEU A 3 16.06 22.08 11.21
N LEU A 4 15.39 23.20 11.52
CA LEU A 4 14.69 24.01 10.51
C LEU A 4 15.66 24.69 9.54
N MET A 5 16.78 25.24 10.02
CA MET A 5 17.81 25.81 9.13
C MET A 5 18.47 24.75 8.24
N TRP A 6 18.61 23.52 8.73
CA TRP A 6 19.12 22.41 7.94
C TRP A 6 18.16 22.02 6.79
N PHE A 7 16.84 22.03 7.02
CA PHE A 7 15.85 21.82 5.96
C PHE A 7 15.83 22.92 4.89
N SER A 8 16.14 24.17 5.26
CA SER A 8 16.18 25.28 4.31
C SER A 8 17.40 25.29 3.38
N LYS A 9 18.38 24.40 3.59
CA LYS A 9 19.56 24.30 2.72
C LYS A 9 19.25 23.45 1.49
N PRO A 10 19.44 23.98 0.27
CA PRO A 10 19.16 23.25 -0.97
C PRO A 10 20.05 22.01 -1.18
N GLU A 11 21.22 21.96 -0.54
CA GLU A 11 22.12 20.79 -0.54
C GLU A 11 21.48 19.56 0.10
N ASN A 12 20.57 19.76 1.06
CA ASN A 12 19.91 18.68 1.78
C ASN A 12 18.63 18.20 1.09
N THR A 13 18.18 18.83 0.00
CA THR A 13 16.96 18.47 -0.72
C THR A 13 16.97 17.01 -1.22
N LYS A 14 18.13 16.51 -1.66
CA LYS A 14 18.29 15.13 -2.13
C LYS A 14 18.08 14.09 -1.01
N PRO A 15 18.85 14.11 0.11
CA PRO A 15 18.61 13.18 1.20
C PRO A 15 17.25 13.40 1.87
N LEU A 16 16.76 14.64 1.91
CA LEU A 16 15.43 14.95 2.44
C LEU A 16 14.31 14.25 1.66
N GLY A 17 14.34 14.36 0.32
CA GLY A 17 13.37 13.70 -0.54
C GLY A 17 13.38 12.18 -0.34
N LEU A 18 14.57 11.59 -0.19
CA LEU A 18 14.72 10.16 0.08
C LEU A 18 14.04 9.76 1.40
N VAL A 19 14.30 10.49 2.49
CA VAL A 19 13.72 10.21 3.80
C VAL A 19 12.20 10.35 3.78
N ILE A 20 11.68 11.44 3.20
CA ILE A 20 10.23 11.65 3.09
C ILE A 20 9.59 10.52 2.29
N PHE A 21 10.16 10.16 1.14
CA PHE A 21 9.63 9.10 0.28
C PHE A 21 9.65 7.74 1.01
N PHE A 22 10.74 7.42 1.70
CA PHE A 22 10.89 6.17 2.43
C PHE A 22 9.94 6.06 3.62
N VAL A 23 9.83 7.10 4.45
CA VAL A 23 8.90 7.13 5.58
C VAL A 23 7.46 7.07 5.09
N THR A 24 7.14 7.78 4.01
CA THR A 24 5.80 7.73 3.39
C THR A 24 5.48 6.31 2.90
N PHE A 25 6.43 5.65 2.23
CA PHE A 25 6.27 4.27 1.77
C PHE A 25 6.02 3.31 2.93
N ILE A 26 6.85 3.36 3.99
CA ILE A 26 6.65 2.53 5.19
C ILE A 26 5.29 2.83 5.84
N GLY A 27 4.92 4.10 5.93
CA GLY A 27 3.62 4.53 6.46
C GLY A 27 2.45 3.92 5.70
N ILE A 28 2.52 3.87 4.37
CA ILE A 28 1.50 3.21 3.53
C ILE A 28 1.46 1.71 3.79
N VAL A 29 2.62 1.04 3.84
CA VAL A 29 2.70 -0.41 4.11
C VAL A 29 2.06 -0.72 5.46
N ILE A 30 2.41 0.04 6.52
CA ILE A 30 1.81 -0.13 7.85
C ILE A 30 0.31 0.18 7.82
N TYR A 31 -0.13 1.21 7.09
CA TYR A 31 -1.55 1.57 6.99
C TYR A 31 -2.40 0.50 6.28
N VAL A 32 -1.85 -0.13 5.25
CA VAL A 32 -2.52 -1.16 4.46
C VAL A 32 -2.51 -2.50 5.21
N TYR A 33 -1.34 -2.93 5.71
CA TYR A 33 -1.14 -4.26 6.26
C TYR A 33 -1.20 -4.33 7.79
N GLY A 34 -1.08 -3.21 8.50
CA GLY A 34 -1.08 -3.16 9.96
C GLY A 34 -2.46 -3.36 10.60
N SER A 35 -3.54 -3.31 9.82
CA SER A 35 -4.89 -3.59 10.33
C SER A 35 -5.43 -4.91 9.80
N LYS A 36 -5.68 -5.85 10.73
CA LYS A 36 -6.31 -7.14 10.44
C LYS A 36 -7.61 -6.99 9.64
N LYS A 37 -8.46 -6.01 10.02
CA LYS A 37 -9.72 -5.69 9.33
C LYS A 37 -9.56 -5.33 7.85
N ARG A 38 -8.44 -4.70 7.46
CA ARG A 38 -8.16 -4.32 6.07
C ARG A 38 -7.54 -5.46 5.28
N SER A 39 -6.69 -6.25 5.95
CA SER A 39 -6.16 -7.48 5.37
C SER A 39 -7.27 -8.50 5.11
N ASP A 40 -8.25 -8.64 6.00
CA ASP A 40 -9.38 -9.57 5.84
C ASP A 40 -10.26 -9.21 4.63
N GLN A 41 -10.45 -7.91 4.33
CA GLN A 41 -11.12 -7.47 3.11
C GLN A 41 -10.32 -7.84 1.85
N LEU A 42 -9.00 -7.65 1.86
CA LEU A 42 -8.13 -8.03 0.73
C LEU A 42 -8.10 -9.55 0.53
N GLU A 43 -8.11 -10.33 1.61
CA GLU A 43 -8.21 -11.79 1.54
C GLU A 43 -9.59 -12.27 1.06
N SER A 44 -10.67 -11.53 1.31
CA SER A 44 -12.01 -11.88 0.82
C SER A 44 -12.09 -11.93 -0.71
N TYR A 45 -11.22 -11.20 -1.40
CA TYR A 45 -11.06 -11.22 -2.86
C TYR A 45 -10.02 -12.25 -3.34
N ARG A 46 -9.49 -13.12 -2.49
CA ARG A 46 -8.51 -14.15 -2.92
C ARG A 46 -9.15 -15.22 -3.81
N ASN A 47 -10.41 -15.56 -3.55
CA ASN A 47 -11.14 -16.64 -4.22
C ASN A 47 -12.22 -16.07 -5.14
N ILE A 48 -11.87 -15.13 -6.01
CA ILE A 48 -12.79 -14.71 -7.06
C ILE A 48 -12.86 -15.87 -8.06
N PRO A 49 -14.03 -16.46 -8.33
CA PRO A 49 -14.14 -17.48 -9.36
C PRO A 49 -13.64 -16.91 -10.67
N PHE A 50 -12.83 -17.69 -11.40
CA PHE A 50 -12.45 -17.30 -12.74
C PHE A 50 -13.71 -17.29 -13.60
N ILE A 51 -13.82 -16.34 -14.53
CA ILE A 51 -14.97 -16.23 -15.43
C ILE A 51 -15.15 -17.54 -16.22
N ASP A 52 -14.04 -18.24 -16.46
CA ASP A 52 -14.00 -19.55 -17.12
C ASP A 52 -14.62 -20.69 -16.28
N ASP A 53 -14.68 -20.55 -14.94
CA ASP A 53 -15.31 -21.52 -14.03
C ASP A 53 -16.84 -21.30 -13.89
N GLU A 54 -17.39 -20.14 -14.31
CA GLU A 54 -18.83 -19.86 -14.25
C GLU A 54 -19.63 -20.53 -15.37
N GLU A 55 -19.01 -20.88 -16.49
CA GLU A 55 -19.71 -21.52 -17.62
C GLU A 55 -20.18 -22.95 -17.30
N ASP A 56 -19.57 -23.63 -16.32
CA ASP A 56 -19.85 -25.06 -16.03
C ASP A 56 -21.06 -25.29 -15.09
N THR A 57 -21.69 -24.22 -14.59
CA THR A 57 -22.82 -24.33 -13.63
C THR A 57 -24.21 -24.01 -14.21
N LYS A 58 -24.29 -23.50 -15.46
CA LYS A 58 -25.58 -23.14 -16.09
C LYS A 58 -26.21 -24.25 -16.93
N ASP A 59 -25.50 -25.35 -17.20
CA ASP A 59 -25.97 -26.46 -18.06
C ASP A 59 -26.48 -27.70 -17.28
N LYS A 60 -26.77 -27.59 -15.97
CA LYS A 60 -27.30 -28.69 -15.15
C LYS A 60 -28.66 -28.40 -14.47
N GLN A 61 -29.56 -27.69 -15.13
CA GLN A 61 -30.99 -27.65 -14.77
C GLN A 61 -31.88 -28.21 -15.87
#